data_AF-A0AA37LE81-F1
#
_entry.id   AF-A0AA37LE81-F1
#
_cell.length_a   1.000
_cell.length_b   1.000
_cell.length_c   1.000
_cell.angle_alpha   90.00
_cell.angle_beta   90.00
_cell.angle_gamma   90.00
#
_symmetry.space_group_name_H-M   'P 1'
#
loop_
_entity.id
_entity.type
_entity.pdbx_description
1 polymer ?
#
loop_
_entity_poly.entity_id
_entity_poly.type
_entity_poly.pdbx_seq_one_letter_code
_entity_poly.pdbx_strand_id
1 'polypeptide(L)'
;MALLYETVPTFEDTWIECLGDLGRYRMAIEDDNLKDREVWTSVSRHWYSKASDKAPTTGRLYHHLAILARPNALQQLFYYAKSLCVPIPFLSARESIMTLFDPHLNGSPTRLQEIDAAFVRAHGILFSGKSGDQFASSVNEFIGSLDGHIARNTKRWTENGYYIAVALGCALLEYGSESNSIMMAIKTSRTEDTDVQMDDSETSVTSQKFLDALDFVTRTHNIVFLRFGDPNVNPYLHVTLSFLYHMSQFPTAIGYLEAKMPWKLISLMLNTLLKECPSVDRIESEDFPRPNKEIPRPLPEDFAQRGLLWVDKYYPDDWFSSKVDDDEKYFEVASMTEERQDRCLWLGCRLASSGNWLTYDKSTRQFGVPPQYDVEVPGVGDGSAAQPQGANDDDVIIPDIQAEGP
;
A
#
# COMPACT_ATOMS: atom_id res chain seq x y z
N MET A 1 26.79 6.41 25.21
CA MET A 1 25.78 5.38 24.91
C MET A 1 26.17 4.50 23.74
N ALA A 2 26.78 4.99 22.66
CA ALA A 2 27.28 4.14 21.57
C ALA A 2 28.24 3.02 22.05
N LEU A 3 29.20 3.37 22.93
CA LEU A 3 30.07 2.36 23.55
C LEU A 3 29.29 1.31 24.37
N LEU A 4 28.20 1.70 25.06
CA LEU A 4 27.36 0.76 25.83
C LEU A 4 26.54 -0.14 24.91
N TYR A 5 26.05 0.39 23.80
CA TYR A 5 25.43 -0.38 22.72
C TYR A 5 26.39 -1.46 22.20
N GLU A 6 27.67 -1.12 22.01
CA GLU A 6 28.69 -2.06 21.51
C GLU A 6 29.16 -3.08 22.56
N THR A 7 29.15 -2.72 23.84
CA THR A 7 29.81 -3.52 24.89
C THR A 7 28.85 -4.22 25.85
N VAL A 8 27.56 -3.85 25.86
CA VAL A 8 26.54 -4.39 26.77
C VAL A 8 25.30 -4.83 25.98
N PRO A 9 25.34 -6.00 25.32
CA PRO A 9 24.28 -6.46 24.42
C PRO A 9 22.96 -6.77 25.14
N THR A 10 22.99 -7.04 26.44
CA THR A 10 21.79 -7.34 27.25
C THR A 10 20.70 -6.25 27.18
N PHE A 11 21.09 -5.00 26.97
CA PHE A 11 20.17 -3.85 26.88
C PHE A 11 20.21 -3.19 25.51
N GLU A 12 20.62 -3.93 24.47
CA GLU A 12 20.86 -3.38 23.14
C GLU A 12 19.65 -2.58 22.61
N ASP A 13 18.44 -3.13 22.74
CA ASP A 13 17.22 -2.49 22.25
C ASP A 13 16.91 -1.19 23.00
N THR A 14 17.12 -1.18 24.32
CA THR A 14 17.02 0.04 25.14
C THR A 14 18.05 1.08 24.70
N TRP A 15 19.30 0.67 24.42
CA TRP A 15 20.34 1.60 24.01
C TRP A 15 20.08 2.22 22.63
N ILE A 16 19.60 1.44 21.66
CA ILE A 16 19.24 1.94 20.33
C ILE A 16 18.20 3.05 20.47
N GLU A 17 17.16 2.82 21.27
CA GLU A 17 16.11 3.81 21.46
C GLU A 17 16.60 5.07 22.16
N CYS A 18 17.37 4.93 23.25
CA CYS A 18 17.91 6.08 23.95
C CYS A 18 18.88 6.90 23.07
N LEU A 19 19.59 6.28 22.13
CA LEU A 19 20.40 6.98 21.14
C LEU A 19 19.53 7.79 20.16
N GLY A 20 18.38 7.25 19.77
CA GLY A 20 17.35 7.98 19.01
C GLY A 20 16.83 9.20 19.78
N ASP A 21 16.50 9.04 21.06
CA ASP A 21 16.04 10.14 21.93
C ASP A 21 17.11 11.22 22.10
N LEU A 22 18.36 10.85 22.36
CA LEU A 22 19.46 11.81 22.47
C LEU A 22 19.63 12.62 21.19
N GLY A 23 19.58 11.97 20.02
CA GLY A 23 19.61 12.65 18.73
C GLY A 23 18.43 13.62 18.57
N ARG A 24 17.22 13.21 18.99
CA ARG A 24 16.00 14.03 18.92
C ARG A 24 16.05 15.23 19.86
N TYR A 25 16.51 15.05 21.09
CA TYR A 25 16.68 16.15 22.03
C TYR A 25 17.74 17.14 21.55
N ARG A 26 18.84 16.63 20.98
CA ARG A 26 19.86 17.48 20.38
C ARG A 26 19.31 18.26 19.18
N MET A 27 18.58 17.61 18.27
CA MET A 27 17.85 18.28 17.19
C MET A 27 16.92 19.39 17.71
N ALA A 28 16.23 19.16 18.82
CA ALA A 28 15.25 20.10 19.37
C ALA A 28 15.88 21.35 20.01
N ILE A 29 17.12 21.29 20.50
CA ILE A 29 17.84 22.45 21.06
C ILE A 29 18.67 23.20 20.02
N GLU A 30 18.93 22.58 18.86
CA GLU A 30 19.56 23.25 17.72
C GLU A 30 18.51 24.08 16.96
N ASP A 31 18.25 25.28 17.46
CA ASP A 31 17.28 26.22 16.88
C ASP A 31 17.92 27.20 15.87
N ASP A 32 19.20 27.55 16.05
CA ASP A 32 19.87 28.57 15.24
C ASP A 32 20.57 28.02 13.98
N ASN A 33 20.91 26.73 13.94
CA ASN A 33 21.62 26.10 12.82
C ASN A 33 20.80 24.99 12.15
N LEU A 34 20.18 25.32 11.01
CA LEU A 34 19.37 24.38 10.22
C LEU A 34 20.16 23.14 9.77
N LYS A 35 21.46 23.28 9.48
CA LYS A 35 22.29 22.15 9.05
C LYS A 35 22.56 21.18 10.19
N ASP A 36 22.88 21.69 11.38
CA ASP A 36 23.08 20.84 12.55
C ASP A 36 21.78 20.16 12.95
N ARG A 37 20.67 20.88 12.87
CA ARG A 37 19.33 20.30 13.09
C ARG A 37 19.05 19.15 12.12
N GLU A 38 19.37 19.30 10.84
CA GLU A 38 19.20 18.23 9.83
C GLU A 38 20.10 17.02 10.13
N VAL A 39 21.35 17.24 10.53
CA VAL A 39 22.27 16.16 10.95
C VAL A 39 21.68 15.39 12.14
N TRP A 40 21.22 16.07 13.18
CA TRP A 40 20.63 15.41 14.35
C TRP A 40 19.30 14.74 14.04
N THR A 41 18.52 15.28 13.08
CA THR A 41 17.33 14.61 12.55
C THR A 41 17.70 13.28 11.89
N SER A 42 18.74 13.27 11.05
CA SER A 42 19.24 12.06 10.39
C SER A 42 19.76 11.03 11.38
N VAL A 43 20.58 11.45 12.36
CA VAL A 43 21.08 10.58 13.43
C VAL A 43 19.93 9.97 14.22
N SER A 44 18.95 10.78 14.63
CA SER A 44 17.80 10.29 15.38
C SER A 44 16.97 9.30 14.57
N ARG A 45 16.73 9.62 13.28
CA ARG A 45 15.99 8.76 12.35
C ARG A 45 16.68 7.40 12.21
N HIS A 46 17.99 7.38 11.97
CA HIS A 46 18.76 6.14 11.85
C HIS A 46 18.55 5.20 13.05
N TRP A 47 18.65 5.73 14.28
CA TRP A 47 18.45 4.93 15.49
C TRP A 47 17.02 4.42 15.65
N TYR A 48 16.01 5.26 15.40
CA TYR A 48 14.62 4.81 15.47
C TYR A 48 14.24 3.83 14.34
N SER A 49 14.77 4.00 13.13
CA SER A 49 14.60 3.02 12.04
C SER A 49 15.14 1.66 12.47
N LYS A 50 16.36 1.63 13.01
CA LYS A 50 17.00 0.41 13.53
C LYS A 50 16.20 -0.21 14.69
N ALA A 51 15.68 0.61 15.60
CA ALA A 51 14.79 0.12 16.67
C ALA A 51 13.53 -0.51 16.08
N SER A 52 12.92 0.13 15.07
CA SER A 52 11.69 -0.36 14.45
C SER A 52 11.91 -1.65 13.66
N ASP A 53 13.09 -1.89 13.10
CA ASP A 53 13.39 -3.19 12.47
C ASP A 53 13.44 -4.34 13.48
N LYS A 54 13.87 -4.06 14.71
CA LYS A 54 13.94 -5.06 15.77
C LYS A 54 12.59 -5.28 16.45
N ALA A 55 11.83 -4.22 16.63
CA ALA A 55 10.53 -4.24 17.29
C ALA A 55 9.44 -3.68 16.36
N PRO A 56 9.18 -4.30 15.20
CA PRO A 56 8.32 -3.73 14.16
C PRO A 56 6.85 -3.58 14.57
N THR A 57 6.43 -4.25 15.63
CA THR A 57 5.07 -4.16 16.19
C THR A 57 4.88 -3.02 17.18
N THR A 58 5.94 -2.26 17.50
CA THR A 58 5.93 -1.21 18.54
C THR A 58 5.61 0.17 17.96
N GLY A 59 4.41 0.66 18.23
CA GLY A 59 3.88 1.91 17.67
C GLY A 59 4.71 3.15 17.98
N ARG A 60 5.26 3.23 19.20
CA ARG A 60 5.97 4.42 19.69
C ARG A 60 7.21 4.76 18.85
N LEU A 61 7.85 3.75 18.25
CA LEU A 61 9.00 3.96 17.37
C LEU A 61 8.58 4.69 16.09
N TYR A 62 7.44 4.31 15.51
CA TYR A 62 6.86 5.00 14.35
C TYR A 62 6.35 6.40 14.70
N HIS A 63 5.82 6.61 15.92
CA HIS A 63 5.49 7.96 16.38
C HIS A 63 6.71 8.90 16.37
N HIS A 64 7.86 8.44 16.85
CA HIS A 64 9.09 9.22 16.78
C HIS A 64 9.57 9.44 15.34
N LEU A 65 9.51 8.44 14.48
CA LEU A 65 9.79 8.59 13.05
C LEU A 65 8.84 9.59 12.37
N ALA A 66 7.58 9.65 12.77
CA ALA A 66 6.63 10.64 12.29
C ALA A 66 7.08 12.06 12.63
N ILE A 67 7.51 12.33 13.87
CA ILE A 67 8.03 13.65 14.26
C ILE A 67 9.22 14.06 13.39
N LEU A 68 10.11 13.11 13.10
CA LEU A 68 11.35 13.31 12.31
C LEU A 68 11.12 13.35 10.79
N ALA A 69 9.92 13.03 10.31
CA ALA A 69 9.58 13.08 8.90
C ALA A 69 9.27 14.50 8.40
N ARG A 70 9.23 15.51 9.28
CA ARG A 70 9.03 16.91 8.86
C ARG A 70 10.13 17.37 7.89
N PRO A 71 9.80 18.14 6.84
CA PRO A 71 8.47 18.68 6.50
C PRO A 71 7.60 17.78 5.61
N ASN A 72 7.96 16.50 5.37
CA ASN A 72 7.21 15.58 4.53
C ASN A 72 5.89 15.16 5.20
N ALA A 73 4.79 15.80 4.81
CA ALA A 73 3.46 15.57 5.40
C ALA A 73 2.89 14.17 5.11
N LEU A 74 3.15 13.63 3.92
CA LEU A 74 2.68 12.29 3.56
C LEU A 74 3.39 11.22 4.40
N GLN A 75 4.71 11.33 4.54
CA GLN A 75 5.49 10.42 5.37
C GLN A 75 5.16 10.56 6.87
N GLN A 76 4.89 11.78 7.35
CA GLN A 76 4.34 12.00 8.69
C GLN A 76 3.02 11.25 8.91
N LEU A 77 2.07 11.40 7.99
CA LEU A 77 0.76 10.73 8.06
C LEU A 77 0.93 9.20 8.07
N PHE A 78 1.77 8.67 7.17
CA PHE A 78 2.10 7.24 7.12
C PHE A 78 2.61 6.74 8.47
N TYR A 79 3.61 7.39 9.07
CA TYR A 79 4.19 6.93 10.33
C TYR A 79 3.24 7.09 11.52
N TYR A 80 2.48 8.18 11.60
CA TYR A 80 1.47 8.33 12.66
C TYR A 80 0.34 7.30 12.53
N ALA A 81 -0.13 7.03 11.31
CA ALA A 81 -1.13 6.00 11.07
C ALA A 81 -0.59 4.61 11.44
N LYS A 82 0.63 4.27 10.99
CA LYS A 82 1.32 3.02 11.36
C LYS A 82 1.51 2.88 12.86
N SER A 83 1.88 3.95 13.56
CA SER A 83 2.01 3.99 15.02
C SER A 83 0.73 3.58 15.77
N LEU A 84 -0.44 3.73 15.14
CA LEU A 84 -1.74 3.40 15.71
C LEU A 84 -2.28 2.04 15.23
N CYS A 85 -1.78 1.52 14.11
CA CYS A 85 -2.29 0.29 13.48
C CYS A 85 -1.37 -0.94 13.64
N VAL A 86 -0.21 -0.80 14.27
CA VAL A 86 0.63 -1.93 14.66
C VAL A 86 0.09 -2.62 15.93
N PRO A 87 0.42 -3.89 16.20
CA PRO A 87 -0.13 -4.65 17.33
C PRO A 87 0.04 -4.02 18.71
N ILE A 88 1.12 -3.28 18.95
CA ILE A 88 1.33 -2.52 20.19
C ILE A 88 1.19 -1.03 19.86
N PRO A 89 -0.04 -0.49 19.77
CA PRO A 89 -0.26 0.88 19.32
C PRO A 89 0.24 1.90 20.35
N PHE A 90 0.68 3.06 19.88
CA PHE A 90 1.02 4.19 20.74
C PHE A 90 -0.06 5.26 20.70
N LEU A 91 -1.02 5.17 21.64
CA LEU A 91 -2.25 5.97 21.61
C LEU A 91 -2.02 7.48 21.74
N SER A 92 -0.94 7.94 22.36
CA SER A 92 -0.57 9.37 22.40
C SER A 92 -0.29 9.95 21.01
N ALA A 93 -0.06 9.11 19.99
CA ALA A 93 0.00 9.55 18.60
C ALA A 93 -1.31 10.19 18.13
N ARG A 94 -2.47 9.85 18.74
CA ARG A 94 -3.77 10.46 18.40
C ARG A 94 -3.81 11.97 18.67
N GLU A 95 -3.13 12.43 19.71
CA GLU A 95 -2.98 13.86 19.99
C GLU A 95 -1.90 14.48 19.09
N SER A 96 -0.77 13.78 18.91
CA SER A 96 0.37 14.30 18.15
C SER A 96 0.07 14.51 16.66
N ILE A 97 -0.67 13.59 16.04
CA ILE A 97 -1.06 13.67 14.63
C ILE A 97 -1.95 14.90 14.34
N MET A 98 -2.68 15.42 15.34
CA MET A 98 -3.47 16.63 15.15
C MET A 98 -2.61 17.84 14.79
N THR A 99 -1.33 17.88 15.20
CA THR A 99 -0.40 18.94 14.76
C THR A 99 -0.13 18.94 13.26
N LEU A 100 -0.33 17.80 12.58
CA LEU A 100 -0.32 17.70 11.12
C LEU A 100 -1.67 18.15 10.54
N PHE A 101 -2.79 17.77 11.15
CA PHE A 101 -4.13 18.02 10.59
C PHE A 101 -4.68 19.43 10.83
N ASP A 102 -4.51 19.99 12.03
CA ASP A 102 -5.15 21.24 12.45
C ASP A 102 -4.91 22.42 11.48
N PRO A 103 -3.70 22.63 10.91
CA PRO A 103 -3.50 23.67 9.91
C PRO A 103 -4.42 23.51 8.69
N HIS A 104 -4.68 22.28 8.25
CA HIS A 104 -5.53 21.99 7.10
C HIS A 104 -7.02 22.03 7.42
N LEU A 105 -7.42 21.63 8.64
CA LEU A 105 -8.81 21.68 9.09
C LEU A 105 -9.28 23.12 9.37
N ASN A 106 -8.36 23.97 9.84
CA ASN A 106 -8.64 25.37 10.19
C ASN A 106 -8.45 26.34 9.01
N GLY A 107 -8.11 25.86 7.81
CA GLY A 107 -7.86 26.70 6.64
C GLY A 107 -6.62 27.60 6.76
N SER A 108 -5.63 27.20 7.59
CA SER A 108 -4.38 27.94 7.71
C SER A 108 -3.54 27.81 6.42
N PRO A 109 -2.81 28.85 6.00
CA PRO A 109 -1.88 28.74 4.88
C PRO A 109 -0.83 27.64 5.15
N THR A 110 -0.65 26.74 4.19
CA THR A 110 0.35 25.66 4.27
C THR A 110 1.31 25.72 3.09
N ARG A 111 2.53 25.20 3.25
CA ARG A 111 3.54 25.13 2.18
C ARG A 111 3.46 23.83 1.36
N LEU A 112 2.44 23.01 1.59
CA LEU A 112 2.26 21.74 0.88
C LEU A 112 1.70 21.98 -0.53
N GLN A 113 1.99 21.04 -1.44
CA GLN A 113 1.27 21.00 -2.72
C GLN A 113 -0.22 20.77 -2.46
N GLU A 114 -1.09 21.33 -3.30
CA GLU A 114 -2.55 21.26 -3.13
C GLU A 114 -3.04 19.81 -2.98
N ILE A 115 -2.52 18.89 -3.80
CA ILE A 115 -2.86 17.46 -3.71
C ILE A 115 -2.46 16.82 -2.36
N ASP A 116 -1.28 17.13 -1.83
CA ASP A 116 -0.83 16.60 -0.54
C ASP A 116 -1.67 17.20 0.60
N ALA A 117 -2.00 18.50 0.51
CA ALA A 117 -2.86 19.18 1.46
C ALA A 117 -4.29 18.59 1.44
N ALA A 118 -4.84 18.29 0.27
CA ALA A 118 -6.15 17.66 0.10
C ALA A 118 -6.18 16.25 0.71
N PHE A 119 -5.14 15.45 0.45
CA PHE A 119 -4.99 14.11 1.03
C PHE A 119 -4.92 14.15 2.56
N VAL A 120 -4.06 15.02 3.12
CA VAL A 120 -3.90 15.19 4.58
C VAL A 120 -5.19 15.71 5.21
N ARG A 121 -5.92 16.63 4.54
CA ARG A 121 -7.20 17.15 5.04
C ARG A 121 -8.27 16.07 5.07
N ALA A 122 -8.41 15.27 4.00
CA ALA A 122 -9.37 14.16 3.96
C ALA A 122 -9.12 13.16 5.10
N HIS A 123 -7.85 12.78 5.31
CA HIS A 123 -7.46 11.94 6.45
C HIS A 123 -7.74 12.60 7.81
N GLY A 124 -7.45 13.90 7.96
CA GLY A 124 -7.73 14.65 9.18
C GLY A 124 -9.22 14.72 9.53
N ILE A 125 -10.08 14.83 8.52
CA ILE A 125 -11.54 14.81 8.69
C ILE A 125 -12.01 13.41 9.11
N LEU A 126 -11.58 12.35 8.42
CA LEU A 126 -11.88 10.96 8.81
C LEU A 126 -11.42 10.65 10.25
N PHE A 127 -10.19 11.06 10.57
CA PHE A 127 -9.56 10.82 11.86
C PHE A 127 -10.30 11.53 13.00
N SER A 128 -10.48 12.85 12.87
CA SER A 128 -11.02 13.68 13.96
C SER A 128 -12.54 13.72 14.01
N GLY A 129 -13.22 13.45 12.90
CA GLY A 129 -14.66 13.70 12.73
C GLY A 129 -15.03 15.18 12.67
N LYS A 130 -14.06 16.09 12.55
CA LYS A 130 -14.28 17.53 12.41
C LYS A 130 -14.36 17.93 10.94
N SER A 131 -15.01 19.05 10.63
CA SER A 131 -15.08 19.62 9.28
C SER A 131 -15.63 18.66 8.21
N GLY A 132 -16.63 17.85 8.58
CA GLY A 132 -17.23 16.84 7.70
C GLY A 132 -17.82 17.40 6.41
N ASP A 133 -18.27 18.66 6.43
CA ASP A 133 -18.72 19.42 5.27
C ASP A 133 -17.65 19.59 4.18
N GLN A 134 -16.37 19.52 4.55
CA GLN A 134 -15.23 19.64 3.63
C GLN A 134 -14.68 18.28 3.15
N PHE A 135 -15.25 17.15 3.61
CA PHE A 135 -14.72 15.84 3.27
C PHE A 135 -14.80 15.57 1.76
N ALA A 136 -16.01 15.70 1.20
CA ALA A 136 -16.26 15.42 -0.21
C ALA A 136 -15.43 16.32 -1.14
N SER A 137 -15.28 17.62 -0.82
CA SER A 137 -14.46 18.53 -1.61
C SER A 137 -12.97 18.17 -1.54
N SER A 138 -12.45 17.82 -0.36
CA SER A 138 -11.06 17.40 -0.18
C SER A 138 -10.76 16.12 -0.95
N VAL A 139 -11.65 15.13 -0.90
CA VAL A 139 -11.52 13.90 -1.69
C VAL A 139 -11.57 14.21 -3.19
N ASN A 140 -12.51 15.04 -3.65
CA ASN A 140 -12.63 15.39 -5.06
C ASN A 140 -11.39 16.12 -5.59
N GLU A 141 -10.81 17.04 -4.81
CA GLU A 141 -9.58 17.77 -5.15
C GLU A 141 -8.39 16.81 -5.30
N PHE A 142 -8.22 15.89 -4.34
CA PHE A 142 -7.19 14.86 -4.39
C PHE A 142 -7.37 13.95 -5.61
N ILE A 143 -8.56 13.34 -5.76
CA ILE A 143 -8.86 12.40 -6.85
C ILE A 143 -8.71 13.06 -8.23
N GLY A 144 -9.20 14.30 -8.39
CA GLY A 144 -9.10 15.04 -9.65
C GLY A 144 -7.66 15.39 -10.05
N SER A 145 -6.75 15.48 -9.09
CA SER A 145 -5.34 15.80 -9.32
C SER A 145 -4.43 14.57 -9.41
N LEU A 146 -4.92 13.41 -8.96
CA LEU A 146 -4.12 12.22 -8.68
C LEU A 146 -3.42 11.68 -9.94
N ASP A 147 -4.16 11.41 -11.02
CA ASP A 147 -3.59 10.86 -12.24
C ASP A 147 -2.44 11.74 -12.80
N GLY A 148 -2.71 13.05 -12.90
CA GLY A 148 -1.71 14.02 -13.33
C GLY A 148 -0.52 14.15 -12.37
N HIS A 149 -0.74 13.97 -11.07
CA HIS A 149 0.36 13.96 -10.09
C HIS A 149 1.24 12.72 -10.24
N ILE A 150 0.67 11.54 -10.45
CA ILE A 150 1.42 10.30 -10.71
C ILE A 150 2.28 10.48 -11.97
N ALA A 151 1.68 10.96 -13.06
CA ALA A 151 2.36 11.18 -14.33
C ALA A 151 3.55 12.17 -14.22
N ARG A 152 3.46 13.19 -13.36
CA ARG A 152 4.52 14.18 -13.14
C ARG A 152 5.62 13.72 -12.18
N ASN A 153 5.30 12.85 -11.23
CA ASN A 153 6.23 12.47 -10.15
C ASN A 153 6.85 11.07 -10.30
N THR A 154 6.38 10.24 -11.25
CA THR A 154 6.94 8.93 -11.66
C THR A 154 7.78 8.23 -10.58
N LYS A 155 9.12 8.32 -10.60
CA LYS A 155 10.00 7.65 -9.63
C LYS A 155 9.74 8.01 -8.17
N ARG A 156 9.38 9.27 -7.89
CA ARG A 156 9.00 9.70 -6.54
C ARG A 156 7.63 9.16 -6.13
N TRP A 157 6.75 8.87 -7.10
CA TRP A 157 5.48 8.22 -6.83
C TRP A 157 5.65 6.79 -6.33
N THR A 158 6.71 6.07 -6.72
CA THR A 158 7.00 4.72 -6.19
C THR A 158 6.98 4.70 -4.67
N GLU A 159 7.64 5.67 -4.02
CA GLU A 159 7.63 5.83 -2.56
C GLU A 159 6.31 6.38 -2.03
N ASN A 160 5.82 7.48 -2.58
CA ASN A 160 4.59 8.11 -2.13
C ASN A 160 3.38 7.15 -2.24
N GLY A 161 3.37 6.30 -3.25
CA GLY A 161 2.31 5.35 -3.56
C GLY A 161 2.13 4.34 -2.43
N TYR A 162 3.20 3.70 -1.95
CA TYR A 162 3.05 2.76 -0.82
C TYR A 162 2.72 3.47 0.49
N TYR A 163 3.16 4.71 0.71
CA TYR A 163 2.71 5.50 1.88
C TYR A 163 1.21 5.79 1.83
N ILE A 164 0.70 6.20 0.68
CA ILE A 164 -0.74 6.43 0.47
C ILE A 164 -1.51 5.13 0.67
N ALA A 165 -1.08 4.01 0.08
CA ALA A 165 -1.76 2.73 0.22
C ALA A 165 -1.82 2.25 1.69
N VAL A 166 -0.72 2.38 2.44
CA VAL A 166 -0.71 2.06 3.87
C VAL A 166 -1.64 2.99 4.66
N ALA A 167 -1.61 4.29 4.41
CA ALA A 167 -2.47 5.25 5.11
C ALA A 167 -3.96 4.99 4.83
N LEU A 168 -4.32 4.65 3.60
CA LEU A 168 -5.68 4.25 3.21
C LEU A 168 -6.11 2.95 3.91
N GLY A 169 -5.24 1.94 3.97
CA GLY A 169 -5.49 0.72 4.75
C GLY A 169 -5.72 1.01 6.23
N CYS A 170 -4.92 1.91 6.82
CA CYS A 170 -5.12 2.36 8.20
C CYS A 170 -6.46 3.10 8.39
N ALA A 171 -6.89 3.91 7.40
CA ALA A 171 -8.18 4.60 7.46
C ALA A 171 -9.38 3.63 7.42
N LEU A 172 -9.31 2.54 6.63
CA LEU A 172 -10.32 1.47 6.66
C LEU A 172 -10.44 0.79 8.02
N LEU A 173 -9.34 0.74 8.78
CA LEU A 173 -9.28 0.24 10.15
C LEU A 173 -9.57 1.32 11.20
N GLU A 174 -10.07 2.50 10.78
CA GLU A 174 -10.29 3.68 11.61
C GLU A 174 -9.08 4.03 12.50
N TYR A 175 -7.89 3.89 11.93
CA TYR A 175 -6.61 4.11 12.59
C TYR A 175 -6.46 3.26 13.86
N GLY A 176 -6.80 1.98 13.75
CA GLY A 176 -6.68 0.99 14.83
C GLY A 176 -7.74 1.15 15.91
N SER A 177 -8.94 1.62 15.57
CA SER A 177 -10.04 1.70 16.54
C SER A 177 -10.52 0.30 16.91
N GLU A 178 -10.66 0.00 18.20
CA GLU A 178 -11.20 -1.30 18.66
C GLU A 178 -12.69 -1.46 18.32
N SER A 179 -13.41 -0.35 18.09
CA SER A 179 -14.81 -0.34 17.67
C SER A 179 -15.01 -0.56 16.18
N ASN A 180 -13.93 -0.60 15.39
CA ASN A 180 -14.02 -0.77 13.94
C ASN A 180 -14.49 -2.20 13.62
N SER A 181 -15.48 -2.32 12.73
CA SER A 181 -16.12 -3.60 12.41
C SER A 181 -15.14 -4.64 11.82
N ILE A 182 -14.16 -4.20 11.03
CA ILE A 182 -13.11 -5.09 10.49
C ILE A 182 -12.17 -5.55 11.61
N MET A 183 -11.72 -4.63 12.48
CA MET A 183 -10.85 -4.97 13.62
C MET A 183 -11.52 -5.97 14.57
N MET A 184 -12.82 -5.79 14.84
CA MET A 184 -13.60 -6.74 15.65
C MET A 184 -13.72 -8.09 14.95
N ALA A 185 -14.05 -8.12 13.65
CA ALA A 185 -14.15 -9.36 12.88
C ALA A 185 -12.84 -10.18 12.90
N ILE A 186 -11.70 -9.52 12.71
CA ILE A 186 -10.38 -10.18 12.77
C ILE A 186 -10.11 -10.72 14.19
N LYS A 187 -10.44 -9.95 15.23
CA LYS A 187 -10.22 -10.36 16.63
C LYS A 187 -11.08 -11.56 17.01
N THR A 188 -12.37 -11.54 16.68
CA THR A 188 -13.32 -12.62 16.97
C THR A 188 -12.91 -13.93 16.32
N SER A 189 -12.57 -13.91 15.03
CA SER A 189 -12.11 -15.11 14.31
C SER A 189 -10.85 -15.73 14.93
N ARG A 190 -9.90 -14.90 15.41
CA ARG A 190 -8.70 -15.39 16.10
C ARG A 190 -8.98 -15.99 17.48
N THR A 191 -10.07 -15.59 18.14
CA THR A 191 -10.48 -16.14 19.45
C THR A 191 -11.33 -17.39 19.33
N GLU A 192 -12.13 -17.53 18.26
CA GLU A 192 -12.92 -18.74 18.00
C GLU A 192 -12.05 -19.98 17.74
N ASP A 193 -10.85 -19.78 17.18
CA ASP A 193 -9.81 -20.83 17.07
C ASP A 193 -9.30 -21.35 18.44
N THR A 194 -9.69 -20.71 19.56
CA THR A 194 -9.25 -21.06 20.94
C THR A 194 -10.35 -21.56 21.88
N ASP A 195 -11.48 -22.05 21.35
CA ASP A 195 -12.49 -22.82 22.10
C ASP A 195 -13.24 -22.03 23.21
N VAL A 196 -13.91 -20.94 22.82
CA VAL A 196 -15.00 -20.33 23.60
C VAL A 196 -16.11 -19.87 22.65
N GLN A 197 -17.28 -20.52 22.72
CA GLN A 197 -18.50 -20.05 22.04
C GLN A 197 -18.94 -18.70 22.62
N MET A 198 -18.88 -17.65 21.81
CA MET A 198 -19.62 -16.40 22.03
C MET A 198 -20.86 -16.36 21.13
N ASP A 199 -21.91 -15.76 21.68
CA ASP A 199 -23.24 -15.63 21.07
C ASP A 199 -23.17 -14.76 19.80
N ASP A 200 -23.56 -15.34 18.68
CA ASP A 200 -23.42 -14.81 17.32
C ASP A 200 -24.67 -13.99 16.96
N SER A 201 -24.75 -12.72 17.40
CA SER A 201 -25.87 -11.84 16.99
C SER A 201 -25.68 -10.33 17.13
N GLU A 202 -24.47 -9.78 17.00
CA GLU A 202 -24.32 -8.33 16.77
C GLU A 202 -23.57 -8.04 15.48
N THR A 203 -24.31 -8.01 14.36
CA THR A 203 -23.87 -7.32 13.15
C THR A 203 -23.71 -5.83 13.49
N SER A 204 -22.50 -5.44 13.92
CA SER A 204 -22.16 -4.06 14.20
C SER A 204 -22.45 -3.20 12.97
N VAL A 205 -23.33 -2.22 13.12
CA VAL A 205 -23.65 -1.25 12.06
C VAL A 205 -22.38 -0.50 11.70
N THR A 206 -21.99 -0.54 10.42
CA THR A 206 -20.81 0.18 9.93
C THR A 206 -20.93 1.67 10.19
N SER A 207 -19.88 2.28 10.75
CA SER A 207 -19.86 3.72 11.01
C SER A 207 -19.90 4.52 9.69
N GLN A 208 -20.45 5.74 9.70
CA GLN A 208 -20.37 6.63 8.55
C GLN A 208 -18.91 6.94 8.18
N LYS A 209 -18.01 7.05 9.17
CA LYS A 209 -16.58 7.27 8.94
C LYS A 209 -15.95 6.13 8.16
N PHE A 210 -16.35 4.88 8.44
CA PHE A 210 -15.89 3.72 7.68
C PHE A 210 -16.39 3.76 6.23
N LEU A 211 -17.67 4.09 6.02
CA LEU A 211 -18.24 4.19 4.67
C LEU A 211 -17.57 5.30 3.85
N ASP A 212 -17.31 6.44 4.46
CA ASP A 212 -16.58 7.57 3.87
C ASP A 212 -15.13 7.18 3.53
N ALA A 213 -14.44 6.46 4.41
CA ALA A 213 -13.10 5.93 4.15
C ALA A 213 -13.12 4.91 3.00
N LEU A 214 -14.11 4.01 2.96
CA LEU A 214 -14.26 3.01 1.91
C LEU A 214 -14.50 3.64 0.53
N ASP A 215 -15.34 4.67 0.44
CA ASP A 215 -15.52 5.45 -0.79
C ASP A 215 -14.20 6.09 -1.23
N PHE A 216 -13.51 6.76 -0.30
CA PHE A 216 -12.24 7.42 -0.59
C PHE A 216 -11.16 6.44 -1.09
N VAL A 217 -11.01 5.30 -0.43
CA VAL A 217 -10.08 4.23 -0.82
C VAL A 217 -10.44 3.71 -2.22
N THR A 218 -11.71 3.37 -2.44
CA THR A 218 -12.20 2.83 -3.72
C THR A 218 -11.93 3.77 -4.87
N ARG A 219 -12.24 5.06 -4.71
CA ARG A 219 -12.00 6.08 -5.73
C ARG A 219 -10.51 6.27 -6.00
N THR A 220 -9.67 6.18 -4.97
CA THR A 220 -8.21 6.25 -5.14
C THR A 220 -7.70 5.04 -5.91
N HIS A 221 -8.13 3.83 -5.54
CA HIS A 221 -7.78 2.58 -6.24
C HIS A 221 -8.19 2.65 -7.72
N ASN A 222 -9.37 3.16 -8.05
CA ASN A 222 -9.83 3.32 -9.42
C ASN A 222 -8.85 4.14 -10.28
N ILE A 223 -8.36 5.28 -9.77
CA ILE A 223 -7.40 6.10 -10.52
C ILE A 223 -6.05 5.40 -10.67
N VAL A 224 -5.52 4.82 -9.57
CA VAL A 224 -4.20 4.19 -9.60
C VAL A 224 -4.19 2.95 -10.50
N PHE A 225 -5.24 2.13 -10.46
CA PHE A 225 -5.34 0.87 -11.21
C PHE A 225 -5.79 1.04 -12.67
N LEU A 226 -6.15 2.25 -13.10
CA LEU A 226 -6.32 2.57 -14.52
C LEU A 226 -4.97 2.79 -15.24
N ARG A 227 -3.86 2.91 -14.51
CA ARG A 227 -2.52 3.16 -15.07
C ARG A 227 -1.82 1.86 -15.47
N PHE A 228 -2.44 1.11 -16.37
CA PHE A 228 -1.91 -0.16 -16.87
C PHE A 228 -0.51 0.03 -17.46
N GLY A 229 0.45 -0.80 -17.02
CA GLY A 229 1.82 -0.78 -17.52
C GLY A 229 2.69 0.35 -16.97
N ASP A 230 2.19 1.18 -16.04
CA ASP A 230 3.03 2.15 -15.32
C ASP A 230 3.73 1.45 -14.13
N PRO A 231 5.03 1.16 -14.18
CA PRO A 231 5.70 0.41 -13.10
C PRO A 231 5.72 1.17 -11.78
N ASN A 232 5.54 2.51 -11.79
CA ASN A 232 5.58 3.33 -10.57
C ASN A 232 4.36 3.09 -9.68
N VAL A 233 3.25 2.51 -10.20
CA VAL A 233 2.07 2.17 -9.38
C VAL A 233 2.14 0.77 -8.78
N ASN A 234 3.12 -0.05 -9.16
CA ASN A 234 3.24 -1.42 -8.67
C ASN A 234 3.47 -1.54 -7.15
N PRO A 235 4.23 -0.66 -6.46
CA PRO A 235 4.36 -0.72 -5.01
C PRO A 235 3.03 -0.44 -4.29
N TYR A 236 2.22 0.49 -4.84
CA TYR A 236 0.86 0.73 -4.37
C TYR A 236 0.01 -0.53 -4.52
N LEU A 237 0.03 -1.14 -5.72
CA LEU A 237 -0.70 -2.37 -5.99
C LEU A 237 -0.27 -3.50 -5.03
N HIS A 238 1.03 -3.67 -4.78
CA HIS A 238 1.54 -4.67 -3.85
C HIS A 238 0.98 -4.48 -2.44
N VAL A 239 1.02 -3.25 -1.90
CA VAL A 239 0.45 -2.96 -0.57
C VAL A 239 -1.04 -3.26 -0.55
N THR A 240 -1.81 -2.81 -1.55
CA THR A 240 -3.25 -3.09 -1.61
C THR A 240 -3.55 -4.58 -1.68
N LEU A 241 -2.83 -5.34 -2.53
CA LEU A 241 -3.02 -6.78 -2.65
C LEU A 241 -2.66 -7.52 -1.36
N SER A 242 -1.59 -7.12 -0.66
CA SER A 242 -1.22 -7.71 0.63
C SER A 242 -2.31 -7.49 1.69
N PHE A 243 -2.91 -6.29 1.71
CA PHE A 243 -4.02 -5.96 2.59
C PHE A 243 -5.25 -6.81 2.26
N LEU A 244 -5.64 -6.89 0.99
CA LEU A 244 -6.79 -7.70 0.55
C LEU A 244 -6.58 -9.19 0.83
N TYR A 245 -5.36 -9.71 0.63
CA TYR A 245 -5.03 -11.10 0.92
C TYR A 245 -5.12 -11.44 2.40
N HIS A 246 -4.78 -10.51 3.29
CA HIS A 246 -5.05 -10.68 4.71
C HIS A 246 -6.55 -10.67 5.02
N MET A 247 -7.27 -9.69 4.48
CA MET A 247 -8.71 -9.59 4.69
C MET A 247 -9.46 -10.83 4.18
N SER A 248 -9.00 -11.44 3.08
CA SER A 248 -9.61 -12.66 2.54
C SER A 248 -9.52 -13.87 3.48
N GLN A 249 -8.64 -13.85 4.48
CA GLN A 249 -8.57 -14.90 5.50
C GLN A 249 -9.69 -14.79 6.54
N PHE A 250 -10.45 -13.69 6.52
CA PHE A 250 -11.51 -13.38 7.48
C PHE A 250 -12.80 -13.03 6.72
N PRO A 251 -13.73 -13.99 6.50
CA PRO A 251 -14.93 -13.79 5.66
C PRO A 251 -15.75 -12.55 6.01
N THR A 252 -15.96 -12.29 7.31
CA THR A 252 -16.66 -11.10 7.78
C THR A 252 -15.90 -9.80 7.46
N ALA A 253 -14.57 -9.80 7.58
CA ALA A 253 -13.76 -8.62 7.30
C ALA A 253 -13.77 -8.25 5.81
N ILE A 254 -13.53 -9.23 4.93
CA ILE A 254 -13.55 -8.99 3.48
C ILE A 254 -14.97 -8.66 2.98
N GLY A 255 -16.02 -9.19 3.63
CA GLY A 255 -17.41 -8.85 3.33
C GLY A 255 -17.75 -7.36 3.44
N TYR A 256 -17.04 -6.61 4.30
CA TYR A 256 -17.19 -5.15 4.39
C TYR A 256 -16.53 -4.38 3.22
N LEU A 257 -15.65 -5.03 2.44
CA LEU A 257 -14.82 -4.40 1.42
C LEU A 257 -15.15 -4.85 0.01
N GLU A 258 -15.42 -6.14 -0.17
CA GLU A 258 -15.42 -6.85 -1.46
C GLU A 258 -16.31 -6.22 -2.52
N ALA A 259 -17.48 -5.68 -2.15
CA ALA A 259 -18.44 -5.11 -3.08
C ALA A 259 -17.96 -3.79 -3.71
N LYS A 260 -17.02 -3.09 -3.05
CA LYS A 260 -16.51 -1.79 -3.49
C LYS A 260 -15.13 -1.89 -4.13
N MET A 261 -14.37 -2.96 -3.87
CA MET A 261 -13.04 -3.11 -4.44
C MET A 261 -13.10 -3.26 -5.97
N PRO A 262 -12.21 -2.59 -6.73
CA PRO A 262 -12.25 -2.60 -8.18
C PRO A 262 -11.57 -3.85 -8.77
N TRP A 263 -12.15 -5.02 -8.50
CA TRP A 263 -11.59 -6.32 -8.90
C TRP A 263 -11.30 -6.42 -10.39
N LYS A 264 -12.15 -5.84 -11.25
CA LYS A 264 -11.89 -5.80 -12.70
C LYS A 264 -10.59 -5.08 -13.02
N LEU A 265 -10.36 -3.88 -12.47
CA LEU A 265 -9.12 -3.13 -12.68
C LEU A 265 -7.90 -3.88 -12.14
N ILE A 266 -8.04 -4.51 -10.96
CA ILE A 266 -7.00 -5.38 -10.39
C ILE A 266 -6.67 -6.53 -11.35
N SER A 267 -7.67 -7.22 -11.91
CA SER A 267 -7.45 -8.30 -12.88
C SER A 267 -6.72 -7.83 -14.14
N LEU A 268 -7.04 -6.63 -14.65
CA LEU A 268 -6.40 -6.03 -15.81
C LEU A 268 -4.96 -5.58 -15.54
N MET A 269 -4.70 -5.03 -14.35
CA MET A 269 -3.35 -4.73 -13.87
C MET A 269 -2.50 -6.00 -13.79
N LEU A 270 -3.03 -7.05 -13.16
CA LEU A 270 -2.34 -8.35 -13.04
C LEU A 270 -2.08 -8.97 -14.41
N ASN A 271 -3.04 -8.93 -15.34
CA ASN A 271 -2.83 -9.40 -16.72
C ASN A 271 -1.77 -8.59 -17.47
N THR A 272 -1.63 -7.29 -17.18
CA THR A 272 -0.57 -6.47 -17.77
C THR A 272 0.79 -6.89 -17.24
N LEU A 273 0.92 -7.10 -15.92
CA LEU A 273 2.13 -7.63 -15.31
C LEU A 273 2.48 -9.04 -15.80
N LEU A 274 1.47 -9.88 -16.05
CA LEU A 274 1.68 -11.27 -16.46
C LEU A 274 2.29 -11.38 -17.88
N LYS A 275 2.04 -10.40 -18.77
CA LYS A 275 2.66 -10.34 -20.10
C LYS A 275 4.18 -10.21 -20.06
N GLU A 276 4.71 -9.57 -19.02
CA GLU A 276 6.13 -9.36 -18.81
C GLU A 276 6.75 -10.47 -17.94
N CYS A 277 5.96 -11.46 -17.48
CA CYS A 277 6.40 -12.48 -16.55
C CYS A 277 7.15 -13.61 -17.30
N PRO A 278 8.43 -13.86 -17.00
CA PRO A 278 9.23 -14.82 -17.75
C PRO A 278 8.86 -16.29 -17.47
N SER A 279 8.43 -16.60 -16.25
CA SER A 279 7.92 -17.92 -15.87
C SER A 279 6.82 -17.79 -14.83
N VAL A 280 5.79 -18.62 -14.95
CA VAL A 280 4.66 -18.64 -14.02
C VAL A 280 4.86 -19.58 -12.82
N ASP A 281 5.91 -20.41 -12.82
CA ASP A 281 6.11 -21.45 -11.79
C ASP A 281 6.19 -20.85 -10.38
N ARG A 282 6.86 -19.70 -10.25
CA ARG A 282 7.03 -19.00 -8.97
C ARG A 282 5.73 -18.35 -8.50
N ILE A 283 4.95 -17.75 -9.40
CA ILE A 283 3.71 -17.03 -9.05
C ILE A 283 2.56 -18.00 -8.78
N GLU A 284 2.56 -19.18 -9.42
CA GLU A 284 1.54 -20.23 -9.21
C GLU A 284 1.84 -21.13 -8.01
N SER A 285 3.04 -21.03 -7.43
CA SER A 285 3.41 -21.73 -6.21
C SER A 285 2.55 -21.30 -5.01
N GLU A 286 2.37 -22.20 -4.05
CA GLU A 286 1.82 -21.88 -2.73
C GLU A 286 2.86 -21.14 -1.87
N ASP A 287 4.15 -21.39 -2.12
CA ASP A 287 5.24 -20.78 -1.36
C ASP A 287 5.41 -19.31 -1.73
N PHE A 288 5.79 -18.51 -0.72
CA PHE A 288 6.14 -17.11 -0.90
C PHE A 288 7.22 -16.95 -1.99
N PRO A 289 7.00 -16.16 -3.07
CA PRO A 289 7.97 -16.00 -4.14
C PRO A 289 9.23 -15.34 -3.60
N ARG A 290 10.34 -16.08 -3.65
CA ARG A 290 11.69 -15.62 -3.28
C ARG A 290 12.57 -15.48 -4.51
N PRO A 291 13.50 -14.51 -4.54
CA PRO A 291 14.55 -14.48 -5.56
C PRO A 291 15.46 -15.71 -5.40
N ASN A 292 16.10 -16.15 -6.49
CA ASN A 292 17.04 -17.29 -6.47
C ASN A 292 18.37 -17.00 -5.73
N LYS A 293 18.47 -15.87 -5.02
CA LYS A 293 19.65 -15.45 -4.26
C LYS A 293 19.57 -16.00 -2.83
N GLU A 294 20.72 -16.33 -2.24
CA GLU A 294 20.80 -16.89 -0.88
C GLU A 294 20.32 -15.92 0.21
N ILE A 295 20.48 -14.60 0.01
CA ILE A 295 20.10 -13.57 0.98
C ILE A 295 18.90 -12.79 0.43
N PRO A 296 17.74 -12.80 1.11
CA PRO A 296 16.60 -11.96 0.75
C PRO A 296 16.99 -10.47 0.77
N ARG A 297 16.47 -9.70 -0.19
CA ARG A 297 16.49 -8.24 -0.13
C ARG A 297 15.03 -7.76 -0.19
N PRO A 298 14.38 -7.51 0.95
CA PRO A 298 13.02 -7.02 0.97
C PRO A 298 12.86 -5.71 0.18
N LEU A 299 11.68 -5.51 -0.40
CA LEU A 299 11.33 -4.30 -1.13
C LEU A 299 11.17 -3.12 -0.16
N PRO A 300 11.31 -1.86 -0.61
CA PRO A 300 11.04 -0.68 0.22
C PRO A 300 9.66 -0.72 0.88
N GLU A 301 8.63 -1.16 0.14
CA GLU A 301 7.28 -1.31 0.68
C GLU A 301 7.13 -2.49 1.66
N ASP A 302 8.01 -3.50 1.62
CA ASP A 302 8.01 -4.59 2.61
C ASP A 302 8.38 -4.03 3.99
N PHE A 303 9.44 -3.22 4.05
CA PHE A 303 9.83 -2.50 5.27
C PHE A 303 8.73 -1.53 5.72
N ALA A 304 8.09 -0.83 4.77
CA ALA A 304 7.00 0.09 5.07
C ALA A 304 5.81 -0.64 5.74
N GLN A 305 5.46 -1.83 5.26
CA GLN A 305 4.37 -2.62 5.81
C GLN A 305 4.74 -3.40 7.08
N ARG A 306 6.01 -3.78 7.26
CA ARG A 306 6.48 -4.65 8.34
C ARG A 306 5.91 -4.22 9.70
N GLY A 307 5.28 -5.18 10.38
CA GLY A 307 4.66 -4.98 11.70
C GLY A 307 3.23 -4.46 11.69
N LEU A 308 2.64 -4.13 10.53
CA LEU A 308 1.21 -3.87 10.42
C LEU A 308 0.41 -5.18 10.55
N LEU A 309 -0.82 -5.08 11.05
CA LEU A 309 -1.71 -6.22 11.27
C LEU A 309 -1.86 -7.12 10.04
N TRP A 310 -1.99 -6.51 8.85
CA TRP A 310 -2.28 -7.26 7.62
C TRP A 310 -1.08 -7.94 6.98
N VAL A 311 0.12 -7.77 7.53
CA VAL A 311 1.30 -8.56 7.13
C VAL A 311 1.73 -9.55 8.22
N ASP A 312 0.88 -9.75 9.22
CA ASP A 312 1.01 -10.82 10.20
C ASP A 312 0.96 -12.17 9.46
N LYS A 313 2.06 -12.94 9.55
CA LYS A 313 2.31 -14.20 8.83
C LYS A 313 2.42 -14.12 7.30
N TYR A 314 2.47 -12.92 6.73
CA TYR A 314 2.63 -12.75 5.27
C TYR A 314 4.07 -13.03 4.81
N TYR A 315 5.06 -12.49 5.53
CA TYR A 315 6.47 -12.67 5.22
C TYR A 315 7.03 -13.91 5.92
N PRO A 316 7.94 -14.67 5.28
CA PRO A 316 8.71 -15.70 5.97
C PRO A 316 9.57 -15.15 7.10
N ASP A 317 9.84 -15.97 8.12
CA ASP A 317 10.56 -15.56 9.35
C ASP A 317 11.96 -14.96 9.08
N ASP A 318 12.64 -15.45 8.05
CA ASP A 318 13.98 -15.01 7.64
C ASP A 318 13.98 -13.85 6.63
N TRP A 319 12.82 -13.37 6.19
CA TRP A 319 12.72 -12.37 5.11
C TRP A 319 13.47 -11.08 5.42
N PHE A 320 13.40 -10.61 6.67
CA PHE A 320 14.06 -9.38 7.14
C PHE A 320 15.38 -9.64 7.88
N SER A 321 16.01 -10.81 7.68
CA SER A 321 17.27 -11.17 8.35
C SER A 321 18.50 -10.48 7.77
N SER A 322 18.40 -9.92 6.55
CA SER A 322 19.47 -9.22 5.87
C SER A 322 19.89 -7.96 6.63
N LYS A 323 21.20 -7.80 6.87
CA LYS A 323 21.79 -6.57 7.41
C LYS A 323 21.94 -5.55 6.28
N VAL A 324 20.85 -4.86 5.97
CA VAL A 324 20.82 -3.76 4.98
C VAL A 324 20.85 -2.45 5.76
N ASP A 325 21.76 -1.55 5.39
CA ASP A 325 21.81 -0.22 5.99
C ASP A 325 20.54 0.57 5.68
N ASP A 326 20.14 1.48 6.57
CA ASP A 326 18.83 2.16 6.46
C ASP A 326 18.67 2.92 5.13
N ASP A 327 19.74 3.56 4.66
CA ASP A 327 19.76 4.27 3.37
C ASP A 327 19.61 3.31 2.18
N GLU A 328 20.07 2.05 2.31
CA GLU A 328 20.00 1.04 1.25
C GLU A 328 18.63 0.36 1.14
N LYS A 329 17.83 0.37 2.23
CA LYS A 329 16.48 -0.22 2.25
C LYS A 329 15.53 0.45 1.27
N TYR A 330 15.66 1.77 1.13
CA TYR A 330 14.80 2.59 0.28
C TYR A 330 15.46 2.91 -1.08
N PHE A 331 16.64 2.34 -1.34
CA PHE A 331 17.35 2.50 -2.60
C PHE A 331 16.86 1.48 -3.64
N GLU A 332 16.00 1.95 -4.55
CA GLU A 332 15.48 1.18 -5.69
C GLU A 332 16.59 0.67 -6.62
N VAL A 333 16.59 -0.64 -6.92
CA VAL A 333 17.45 -1.26 -7.92
C VAL A 333 16.63 -2.00 -8.97
N ALA A 334 17.21 -2.22 -10.16
CA ALA A 334 16.49 -2.81 -11.28
C ALA A 334 15.82 -4.17 -10.99
N SER A 335 16.44 -5.01 -10.14
CA SER A 335 15.85 -6.32 -9.79
C SER A 335 14.56 -6.22 -8.97
N MET A 336 14.36 -5.11 -8.24
CA MET A 336 13.17 -4.92 -7.42
C MET A 336 11.90 -4.81 -8.27
N THR A 337 12.00 -4.37 -9.53
CA THR A 337 10.85 -4.34 -10.45
C THR A 337 10.31 -5.74 -10.71
N GLU A 338 11.18 -6.69 -11.04
CA GLU A 338 10.82 -8.09 -11.29
C GLU A 338 10.32 -8.77 -10.01
N GLU A 339 11.02 -8.57 -8.90
CA GLU A 339 10.63 -9.14 -7.60
C GLU A 339 9.23 -8.66 -7.17
N ARG A 340 8.94 -7.37 -7.37
CA ARG A 340 7.63 -6.77 -7.09
C ARG A 340 6.53 -7.27 -8.01
N GLN A 341 6.84 -7.46 -9.30
CA GLN A 341 5.92 -8.06 -10.26
C GLN A 341 5.52 -9.48 -9.83
N ASP A 342 6.50 -10.31 -9.45
CA ASP A 342 6.26 -11.65 -8.91
C ASP A 342 5.40 -11.61 -7.65
N ARG A 343 5.67 -10.68 -6.71
CA ARG A 343 4.85 -10.49 -5.49
C ARG A 343 3.39 -10.19 -5.83
N CYS A 344 3.14 -9.24 -6.72
CA CYS A 344 1.79 -8.85 -7.12
C CYS A 344 1.05 -10.01 -7.80
N LEU A 345 1.70 -10.70 -8.75
CA LEU A 345 1.12 -11.83 -9.47
C LEU A 345 0.81 -13.00 -8.54
N TRP A 346 1.75 -13.35 -7.64
CA TRP A 346 1.53 -14.39 -6.64
C TRP A 346 0.37 -14.07 -5.72
N LEU A 347 0.30 -12.85 -5.17
CA LEU A 347 -0.84 -12.40 -4.37
C LEU A 347 -2.16 -12.49 -5.16
N GLY A 348 -2.14 -12.14 -6.45
CA GLY A 348 -3.26 -12.33 -7.37
C GLY A 348 -3.70 -13.80 -7.45
N CYS A 349 -2.76 -14.73 -7.66
CA CYS A 349 -3.07 -16.17 -7.68
C CYS A 349 -3.63 -16.67 -6.34
N ARG A 350 -3.05 -16.21 -5.22
CA ARG A 350 -3.55 -16.57 -3.87
C ARG A 350 -5.00 -16.09 -3.68
N LEU A 351 -5.29 -14.82 -4.00
CA LEU A 351 -6.64 -14.25 -3.92
C LEU A 351 -7.64 -14.98 -4.83
N ALA A 352 -7.22 -15.33 -6.05
CA ALA A 352 -8.05 -16.08 -7.00
C ALA A 352 -8.35 -17.52 -6.53
N SER A 353 -7.53 -18.08 -5.64
CA SER A 353 -7.71 -19.42 -5.08
C SER A 353 -8.62 -19.45 -3.84
N SER A 354 -8.74 -18.33 -3.11
CA SER A 354 -9.37 -18.28 -1.79
C SER A 354 -10.73 -17.56 -1.75
N GLY A 355 -11.15 -16.92 -2.84
CA GLY A 355 -12.35 -16.09 -2.86
C GLY A 355 -13.11 -16.09 -4.18
N ASN A 356 -14.25 -15.41 -4.19
CA ASN A 356 -15.16 -15.30 -5.35
C ASN A 356 -15.06 -13.92 -6.03
N TRP A 357 -13.90 -13.27 -5.96
CA TRP A 357 -13.73 -11.89 -6.46
C TRP A 357 -12.78 -11.79 -7.66
N LEU A 358 -11.79 -12.67 -7.68
CA LEU A 358 -10.78 -12.78 -8.74
C LEU A 358 -10.76 -14.24 -9.21
N THR A 359 -10.53 -14.46 -10.49
CA THR A 359 -10.30 -15.80 -11.05
C THR A 359 -8.94 -15.83 -11.73
N TYR A 360 -8.33 -17.01 -11.80
CA TYR A 360 -7.09 -17.24 -12.54
C TYR A 360 -7.19 -18.58 -13.27
N ASP A 361 -7.16 -18.53 -14.60
CA ASP A 361 -7.15 -19.72 -15.44
C ASP A 361 -5.70 -20.09 -15.78
N LYS A 362 -5.23 -21.21 -15.22
CA LYS A 362 -3.87 -21.73 -15.44
C LYS A 362 -3.60 -22.14 -16.89
N SER A 363 -4.65 -22.51 -17.65
CA SER A 363 -4.52 -22.97 -19.03
C SER A 363 -4.31 -21.81 -20.00
N THR A 364 -5.07 -20.73 -19.82
CA THR A 364 -4.97 -19.51 -20.63
C THR A 364 -4.01 -18.49 -20.03
N ARG A 365 -3.56 -18.70 -18.79
CA ARG A 365 -2.73 -17.79 -17.99
C ARG A 365 -3.34 -16.40 -17.99
N GLN A 366 -4.58 -16.33 -17.52
CA GLN A 366 -5.34 -15.09 -17.52
C GLN A 366 -6.08 -14.91 -16.20
N PHE A 367 -5.94 -13.72 -15.61
CA PHE A 367 -6.78 -13.27 -14.53
C PHE A 367 -8.12 -12.78 -15.08
N GLY A 368 -9.19 -13.10 -14.37
CA GLY A 368 -10.52 -12.62 -14.65
C GLY A 368 -11.25 -12.25 -13.37
N VAL A 369 -12.54 -11.97 -13.52
CA VAL A 369 -13.45 -11.73 -12.41
C VAL A 369 -14.78 -12.43 -12.66
N PRO A 370 -15.52 -12.81 -11.62
CA PRO A 370 -16.89 -13.30 -11.78
C PRO A 370 -17.85 -12.22 -12.33
N PRO A 371 -19.00 -12.62 -12.92
CA PRO A 371 -19.90 -11.70 -13.63
C PRO A 371 -20.35 -10.48 -12.82
N GLN A 372 -20.52 -10.60 -11.50
CA GLN A 372 -20.94 -9.48 -10.65
C GLN A 372 -19.89 -8.37 -10.52
N TYR A 373 -18.62 -8.66 -10.82
CA TYR A 373 -17.51 -7.70 -10.82
C TYR A 373 -17.04 -7.36 -12.23
N ASP A 374 -17.61 -8.00 -13.26
CA ASP A 374 -17.25 -7.79 -14.66
C ASP A 374 -17.93 -6.52 -15.19
N VAL A 375 -17.30 -5.38 -14.91
CA VAL A 375 -17.76 -4.06 -15.32
C VAL A 375 -16.96 -3.56 -16.53
N GLU A 376 -17.63 -2.83 -17.42
CA GLU A 376 -16.97 -2.18 -18.55
C GLU A 376 -16.00 -1.10 -18.03
N VAL A 377 -14.76 -1.14 -18.50
CA VAL A 377 -13.72 -0.17 -18.14
C VAL A 377 -13.51 0.76 -19.34
N PRO A 378 -13.89 2.05 -19.25
CA PRO A 378 -13.75 2.98 -20.36
C PRO A 378 -12.31 3.04 -20.90
N GLY A 379 -12.14 2.91 -22.21
CA GLY A 379 -10.84 2.99 -22.88
C GLY A 379 -10.04 1.68 -22.90
N VAL A 380 -10.52 0.62 -22.27
CA VAL A 380 -9.99 -0.75 -22.41
C VAL A 380 -11.00 -1.53 -23.24
N GLY A 381 -10.74 -1.68 -24.54
CA GLY A 381 -11.64 -2.42 -25.43
C GLY A 381 -11.86 -3.85 -24.92
N ASP A 382 -13.09 -4.35 -25.00
CA ASP A 382 -13.42 -5.73 -24.64
C ASP A 382 -12.53 -6.68 -25.45
N GLY A 383 -11.66 -7.41 -24.75
CA GLY A 383 -10.82 -8.46 -25.32
C GLY A 383 -11.60 -9.69 -25.79
N SER A 384 -12.90 -9.56 -26.03
CA SER A 384 -13.76 -10.57 -26.62
C SER A 384 -13.66 -10.48 -28.15
N ALA A 385 -12.81 -11.35 -28.71
CA ALA A 385 -12.67 -11.74 -30.11
C ALA A 385 -13.63 -11.08 -31.12
N ALA A 386 -13.14 -10.04 -31.81
CA ALA A 386 -13.63 -9.74 -33.16
C ALA A 386 -13.02 -10.78 -34.12
N GLN A 387 -13.80 -11.81 -34.47
CA GLN A 387 -13.54 -12.57 -35.69
C GLN A 387 -13.55 -11.59 -36.88
N PRO A 388 -12.55 -11.60 -37.76
CA PRO A 388 -12.63 -10.80 -38.98
C PRO A 388 -13.71 -11.41 -39.88
N GLN A 389 -14.82 -10.70 -40.04
CA GLN A 389 -15.75 -10.94 -41.12
C GLN A 389 -15.14 -10.44 -42.43
N GLY A 390 -14.78 -11.38 -43.30
CA GLY A 390 -15.02 -11.32 -44.75
C GLY A 390 -14.02 -10.56 -45.62
N ALA A 391 -13.41 -11.30 -46.54
CA ALA A 391 -13.22 -10.83 -47.91
C ALA A 391 -13.39 -12.03 -48.86
N ASN A 392 -14.51 -12.04 -49.59
CA ASN A 392 -14.68 -12.89 -50.77
C ASN A 392 -13.70 -12.40 -51.84
N ASP A 393 -12.84 -13.30 -52.32
CA ASP A 393 -12.11 -13.10 -53.57
C ASP A 393 -13.11 -13.25 -54.73
N ASP A 394 -13.52 -12.13 -55.30
CA ASP A 394 -14.04 -12.09 -56.68
C ASP A 394 -12.85 -11.94 -57.63
N ASP A 395 -12.60 -13.00 -58.40
CA ASP A 395 -11.57 -13.08 -59.44
C ASP A 395 -11.70 -11.95 -60.48
N VAL A 396 -10.66 -11.13 -60.59
CA VAL A 396 -10.49 -10.14 -61.67
C VAL A 396 -9.81 -10.81 -62.86
N ILE A 397 -10.55 -10.99 -63.95
CA ILE A 397 -10.07 -11.47 -65.25
C ILE A 397 -9.24 -10.37 -65.94
N ILE A 398 -7.99 -10.69 -66.28
CA ILE A 398 -7.08 -9.85 -67.07
C ILE A 398 -7.22 -10.21 -68.56
N PRO A 399 -7.40 -9.27 -69.50
CA PRO A 399 -7.37 -9.56 -70.93
C PRO A 399 -5.96 -9.43 -71.53
N ASP A 400 -5.61 -10.42 -72.37
CA ASP A 400 -4.37 -10.53 -73.14
C ASP A 400 -4.12 -9.35 -74.10
N ILE A 401 -2.87 -8.87 -74.13
CA ILE A 401 -2.37 -7.94 -75.16
C ILE A 401 -1.55 -8.74 -76.17
N GLN A 402 -2.00 -8.74 -77.42
CA GLN A 402 -1.32 -9.33 -78.57
C GLN A 402 -0.08 -8.52 -78.97
N ALA A 403 0.99 -9.26 -79.29
CA ALA A 403 2.21 -8.74 -79.88
C ALA A 403 2.11 -8.72 -81.41
N GLU A 404 2.43 -7.58 -82.04
CA GLU A 404 2.85 -7.54 -83.44
C GLU A 404 4.16 -6.75 -83.54
N GLY A 405 5.22 -7.43 -83.99
CA GLY A 405 6.42 -6.81 -84.56
C GLY A 405 6.18 -6.40 -86.03
N PRO A 406 7.21 -6.02 -86.82
CA PRO A 406 8.65 -6.27 -86.65
C PRO A 406 9.51 -5.04 -86.29
#